data_AF-A0A6B8K957-F1
#
_entry.id   AF-A0A6B8K957-F1
#
_cell.length_a   1.000
_cell.length_b   1.000
_cell.length_c   1.000
_cell.angle_alpha   90.00
_cell.angle_beta   90.00
_cell.angle_gamma   90.00
#
_symmetry.space_group_name_H-M   'P 1'
#
loop_
_entity.id
_entity.type
_entity.pdbx_description
1 polymer ?
#
loop_
_entity_poly.entity_id
_entity_poly.type
_entity_poly.pdbx_seq_one_letter_code
_entity_poly.pdbx_strand_id
1 'polypeptide(L)'
;MGLEMNHESKSENLSCAIRGGKSLSVLAAALLATLVASGTAVAEQSPSRPGGPAAPASESETQTHPAEPASLRTKESLPRISKFEARQFRHACQERANERGLKGGDRESFLTRCFFGRRAQKGVRRECKKQGAAKGLDKTALRDFVRECVREQRNR
;
A
#
# COMPACT_ATOMS: atom_id res chain seq x y z
N MET A 1 26.69 -63.53 9.95
CA MET A 1 27.01 -62.92 8.65
C MET A 1 25.80 -62.07 8.27
N GLY A 2 25.82 -60.74 8.22
CA GLY A 2 26.83 -59.74 8.58
C GLY A 2 26.29 -58.34 8.19
N LEU A 3 26.82 -57.26 8.80
CA LEU A 3 26.51 -55.84 8.51
C LEU A 3 25.04 -55.46 8.82
N GLU A 4 24.69 -54.71 9.87
CA GLU A 4 25.37 -53.59 10.53
C GLU A 4 25.78 -52.46 9.57
N MET A 5 24.87 -51.49 9.40
CA MET A 5 25.18 -50.16 8.86
C MET A 5 24.46 -49.10 9.70
N ASN A 6 25.26 -48.38 10.48
CA ASN A 6 24.85 -47.23 11.27
C ASN A 6 24.41 -46.09 10.34
N HIS A 7 23.35 -45.34 10.72
CA HIS A 7 23.13 -44.00 10.19
C HIS A 7 22.79 -43.01 11.31
N GLU A 8 23.79 -42.79 12.19
CA GLU A 8 23.82 -41.59 13.00
C GLU A 8 24.09 -40.38 12.09
N SER A 9 23.14 -39.46 12.02
CA SER A 9 23.39 -38.10 11.52
C SER A 9 22.74 -37.09 12.45
N LYS A 10 23.57 -36.65 13.39
CA LYS A 10 23.43 -35.42 14.17
C LYS A 10 23.30 -34.19 13.27
N SER A 11 22.97 -33.07 13.92
CA SER A 11 23.16 -31.69 13.45
C SER A 11 22.13 -31.20 12.40
N GLU A 12 21.58 -29.98 12.51
CA GLU A 12 21.67 -28.99 13.60
C GLU A 12 20.43 -28.09 13.68
N ASN A 13 20.15 -27.61 14.89
CA ASN A 13 19.13 -26.58 15.14
C ASN A 13 19.63 -25.20 14.67
N LEU A 14 19.45 -24.84 13.40
CA LEU A 14 19.73 -23.48 12.93
C LEU A 14 18.55 -22.53 13.13
N SER A 15 18.40 -22.07 14.38
CA SER A 15 17.60 -20.89 14.71
C SER A 15 18.21 -19.63 14.11
N CYS A 16 17.76 -19.23 12.91
CA CYS A 16 18.07 -17.90 12.37
C CYS A 16 17.26 -16.80 13.07
N ALA A 17 17.71 -16.45 14.28
CA ALA A 17 17.27 -15.26 14.99
C ALA A 17 17.83 -13.99 14.32
N ILE A 18 17.04 -13.33 13.46
CA ILE A 18 17.40 -12.00 12.94
C ILE A 18 16.92 -10.92 13.92
N ARG A 19 17.69 -10.76 15.00
CA ARG A 19 17.66 -9.56 15.86
C ARG A 19 18.58 -8.51 15.21
N GLY A 20 18.09 -7.28 15.04
CA GLY A 20 18.74 -6.28 14.20
C GLY A 20 20.04 -5.69 14.76
N GLY A 21 20.88 -5.19 13.86
CA GLY A 21 22.07 -4.39 14.15
C GLY A 21 22.47 -3.57 12.92
N LYS A 22 22.72 -2.26 13.10
CA LYS A 22 23.25 -1.37 12.07
C LYS A 22 24.77 -1.31 12.21
N SER A 23 25.52 -1.52 11.13
CA SER A 23 26.87 -1.00 10.81
C SER A 23 27.31 -1.64 9.48
N LEU A 24 27.68 -0.88 8.45
CA LEU A 24 29.05 -0.40 8.15
C LEU A 24 30.06 -1.55 7.95
N SER A 25 30.92 -1.59 6.92
CA SER A 25 31.14 -0.68 5.77
C SER A 25 32.07 -1.35 4.72
N VAL A 26 32.41 -0.62 3.65
CA VAL A 26 33.54 -0.82 2.71
C VAL A 26 33.45 -1.99 1.70
N LEU A 27 33.20 -1.66 0.41
CA LEU A 27 34.02 -2.03 -0.76
C LEU A 27 33.34 -1.59 -2.09
N ALA A 28 33.84 -0.51 -2.70
CA ALA A 28 33.71 -0.06 -4.11
C ALA A 28 34.01 1.45 -4.15
N ALA A 29 35.28 1.87 -4.10
CA ALA A 29 36.18 1.94 -5.25
C ALA A 29 35.71 2.95 -6.34
N ALA A 30 36.24 4.16 -6.17
CA ALA A 30 36.37 5.28 -7.11
C ALA A 30 35.88 5.12 -8.57
N LEU A 31 35.00 6.04 -8.98
CA LEU A 31 35.08 6.69 -10.29
C LEU A 31 35.01 8.20 -10.07
N LEU A 32 36.08 8.90 -10.50
CA LEU A 32 36.31 10.32 -10.25
C LEU A 32 35.64 11.21 -11.32
N ALA A 33 35.04 12.29 -10.83
CA ALA A 33 34.80 13.59 -11.47
C ALA A 33 34.97 13.74 -12.99
N THR A 34 33.89 14.15 -13.65
CA THR A 34 33.96 15.12 -14.77
C THR A 34 33.28 16.43 -14.38
N LEU A 35 33.93 17.53 -14.73
CA LEU A 35 33.63 18.91 -14.33
C LEU A 35 33.00 19.70 -15.51
N VAL A 36 32.73 21.01 -15.29
CA VAL A 36 32.26 22.02 -16.28
C VAL A 36 30.74 21.96 -16.56
N ALA A 37 29.85 22.89 -16.17
CA ALA A 37 29.83 24.36 -15.98
C ALA A 37 29.53 25.20 -17.24
N SER A 38 28.58 26.15 -17.13
CA SER A 38 28.36 27.41 -17.91
C SER A 38 26.96 27.61 -18.54
N GLY A 39 26.47 28.87 -18.56
CA GLY A 39 25.24 29.35 -19.25
C GLY A 39 23.99 29.40 -18.36
N THR A 40 23.33 30.50 -17.94
CA THR A 40 23.11 31.87 -18.46
C THR A 40 22.65 31.96 -19.92
N ALA A 41 21.65 32.74 -20.32
CA ALA A 41 20.53 33.47 -19.68
C ALA A 41 19.64 34.01 -20.83
N VAL A 42 18.44 34.54 -20.54
CA VAL A 42 17.51 35.26 -21.47
C VAL A 42 17.00 34.42 -22.67
N ALA A 43 15.82 34.59 -23.28
CA ALA A 43 14.70 35.54 -23.14
C ALA A 43 13.35 34.74 -23.40
N GLU A 44 12.15 35.25 -23.70
CA GLU A 44 11.66 36.62 -23.97
C GLU A 44 10.13 36.78 -23.69
N GLN A 45 9.67 38.04 -23.73
CA GLN A 45 8.31 38.65 -23.80
C GLN A 45 7.13 37.82 -24.40
N SER A 46 5.92 37.80 -23.77
CA SER A 46 4.84 38.84 -23.73
C SER A 46 3.77 38.59 -24.83
N PRO A 47 2.45 38.97 -24.72
CA PRO A 47 1.93 40.06 -23.91
C PRO A 47 0.68 39.81 -23.03
N SER A 48 0.53 40.73 -22.09
CA SER A 48 -0.66 41.03 -21.30
C SER A 48 -1.91 41.25 -22.16
N ARG A 49 -3.10 40.91 -21.62
CA ARG A 49 -4.37 41.52 -22.04
C ARG A 49 -4.88 42.48 -20.94
N PRO A 50 -5.47 43.64 -21.31
CA PRO A 50 -5.86 44.67 -20.35
C PRO A 50 -7.14 44.30 -19.61
N GLY A 51 -7.34 44.90 -18.44
CA GLY A 51 -8.49 44.64 -17.57
C GLY A 51 -9.67 45.60 -17.75
N GLY A 52 -10.66 45.40 -16.87
CA GLY A 52 -11.80 46.29 -16.65
C GLY A 52 -13.16 45.60 -16.80
N PRO A 53 -14.21 45.99 -16.05
CA PRO A 53 -14.23 46.78 -14.82
C PRO A 53 -14.90 46.02 -13.65
N ALA A 54 -15.29 46.77 -12.59
CA ALA A 54 -15.73 46.26 -11.30
C ALA A 54 -17.15 45.62 -11.26
N ALA A 55 -17.47 45.07 -10.09
CA ALA A 55 -18.73 44.42 -9.73
C ALA A 55 -19.97 45.35 -9.82
N PRO A 56 -21.17 44.78 -9.62
CA PRO A 56 -21.78 44.99 -8.30
C PRO A 56 -22.19 43.69 -7.60
N ALA A 57 -22.52 43.82 -6.31
CA ALA A 57 -23.10 42.74 -5.52
C ALA A 57 -24.53 42.44 -5.95
N SER A 58 -24.96 41.18 -5.73
CA SER A 58 -26.36 40.83 -5.52
C SER A 58 -26.46 39.94 -4.29
N GLU A 59 -27.15 40.45 -3.28
CA GLU A 59 -27.60 39.70 -2.10
C GLU A 59 -28.91 38.95 -2.41
N SER A 60 -29.25 37.96 -1.57
CA SER A 60 -30.47 37.11 -1.65
C SER A 60 -30.58 36.26 -2.92
N GLU A 61 -30.73 34.94 -2.83
CA GLU A 61 -31.91 34.32 -2.21
C GLU A 61 -31.64 33.00 -1.47
N THR A 62 -32.42 32.78 -0.41
CA THR A 62 -32.55 31.51 0.30
C THR A 62 -33.24 30.48 -0.60
N GLN A 63 -32.46 29.72 -1.39
CA GLN A 63 -32.99 28.51 -2.03
C GLN A 63 -33.05 27.37 -1.02
N THR A 64 -34.23 27.25 -0.40
CA THR A 64 -34.68 26.02 0.25
C THR A 64 -34.73 24.90 -0.81
N HIS A 65 -33.62 24.19 -0.98
CA HIS A 65 -33.64 22.91 -1.70
C HIS A 65 -34.57 21.95 -0.94
N PRO A 66 -35.62 21.41 -1.58
CA PRO A 66 -36.36 20.29 -1.02
C PRO A 66 -35.38 19.15 -0.75
N ALA A 67 -35.55 18.48 0.40
CA ALA A 67 -34.72 17.35 0.77
C ALA A 67 -34.97 16.17 -0.19
N GLU A 68 -34.23 16.12 -1.30
CA GLU A 68 -34.16 14.96 -2.15
C GLU A 68 -33.69 13.77 -1.29
N PRO A 69 -34.45 12.66 -1.24
CA PRO A 69 -34.15 11.57 -0.32
C PRO A 69 -32.76 11.03 -0.61
N ALA A 70 -31.88 11.12 0.39
CA ALA A 70 -30.47 10.79 0.29
C ALA A 70 -30.28 9.43 -0.41
N SER A 71 -29.92 9.49 -1.69
CA SER A 71 -29.88 8.32 -2.56
C SER A 71 -28.97 7.27 -1.91
N LEU A 72 -29.52 6.08 -1.64
CA LEU A 72 -28.83 4.93 -1.06
C LEU A 72 -27.78 4.37 -2.03
N ARG A 73 -26.77 5.19 -2.31
CA ARG A 73 -25.56 4.88 -3.06
C ARG A 73 -24.46 4.53 -2.06
N THR A 74 -24.71 3.50 -1.26
CA THR A 74 -23.64 2.74 -0.59
C THR A 74 -22.86 1.94 -1.63
N LYS A 75 -22.26 2.64 -2.62
CA LYS A 75 -21.09 2.18 -3.34
C LYS A 75 -19.99 2.09 -2.29
N GLU A 76 -19.93 0.93 -1.65
CA GLU A 76 -19.11 0.64 -0.48
C GLU A 76 -17.71 1.21 -0.66
N SER A 77 -17.41 2.30 0.05
CA SER A 77 -16.26 3.14 -0.28
C SER A 77 -14.99 2.44 0.20
N LEU A 78 -14.42 1.62 -0.70
CA LEU A 78 -13.23 0.81 -0.46
C LEU A 78 -12.20 1.59 0.38
N PRO A 79 -11.66 0.99 1.46
CA PRO A 79 -10.86 1.70 2.45
C PRO A 79 -9.82 2.62 1.82
N ARG A 80 -9.78 3.90 2.22
CA ARG A 80 -8.75 4.83 1.70
C ARG A 80 -7.36 4.34 2.14
N ILE A 81 -6.48 4.17 1.16
CA ILE A 81 -5.09 3.75 1.30
C ILE A 81 -4.17 4.85 0.79
N SER A 82 -2.96 4.94 1.33
CA SER A 82 -1.98 5.93 0.87
C SER A 82 -1.43 5.59 -0.52
N LYS A 83 -0.84 6.59 -1.20
CA LYS A 83 -0.13 6.40 -2.48
C LYS A 83 0.97 5.34 -2.38
N PHE A 84 1.65 5.27 -1.22
CA PHE A 84 2.67 4.27 -0.94
C PHE A 84 2.07 2.86 -0.74
N GLU A 85 1.01 2.72 0.06
CA GLU A 85 0.29 1.45 0.23
C GLU A 85 -0.24 0.93 -1.12
N ALA A 86 -0.77 1.81 -1.98
CA ALA A 86 -1.25 1.44 -3.30
C ALA A 86 -0.12 0.92 -4.22
N ARG A 87 1.08 1.54 -4.19
CA ARG A 87 2.26 1.03 -4.91
C ARG A 87 2.67 -0.34 -4.37
N GLN A 88 2.76 -0.51 -3.05
CA GLN A 88 3.12 -1.79 -2.42
C GLN A 88 2.15 -2.92 -2.77
N PHE A 89 0.84 -2.63 -2.79
CA PHE A 89 -0.17 -3.61 -3.20
C PHE A 89 -0.05 -4.00 -4.68
N ARG A 90 0.23 -3.05 -5.58
CA ARG A 90 0.47 -3.34 -7.00
C ARG A 90 1.70 -4.20 -7.20
N HIS A 91 2.83 -3.88 -6.57
CA HIS A 91 4.05 -4.68 -6.60
C HIS A 91 3.79 -6.12 -6.13
N ALA A 92 3.21 -6.28 -4.94
CA ALA A 92 2.87 -7.59 -4.39
C ALA A 92 1.68 -8.30 -5.10
N CYS A 93 1.12 -7.71 -6.15
CA CYS A 93 0.23 -8.37 -7.10
C CYS A 93 0.96 -8.74 -8.39
N GLN A 94 1.89 -7.91 -8.87
CA GLN A 94 2.75 -8.19 -10.01
C GLN A 94 3.64 -9.41 -9.75
N GLU A 95 4.29 -9.49 -8.58
CA GLU A 95 5.11 -10.65 -8.17
C GLU A 95 4.30 -11.94 -8.25
N ARG A 96 3.12 -11.97 -7.62
CA ARG A 96 2.24 -13.15 -7.65
C ARG A 96 1.65 -13.47 -9.02
N ALA A 97 1.62 -12.52 -9.95
CA ALA A 97 1.26 -12.77 -11.34
C ALA A 97 2.44 -13.36 -12.13
N ASN A 98 3.66 -12.92 -11.83
CA ASN A 98 4.92 -13.42 -12.39
C ASN A 98 5.19 -14.86 -11.93
N GLU A 99 5.09 -15.14 -10.62
CA GLU A 99 5.18 -16.48 -10.01
C GLU A 99 4.22 -17.49 -10.66
N ARG A 100 3.07 -17.02 -11.15
CA ARG A 100 2.03 -17.83 -11.81
C ARG A 100 2.14 -17.85 -13.34
N GLY A 101 3.15 -17.20 -13.92
CA GLY A 101 3.33 -17.12 -15.38
C GLY A 101 2.21 -16.39 -16.13
N LEU A 102 1.36 -15.59 -15.46
CA LEU A 102 0.17 -15.00 -16.06
C LEU A 102 0.52 -13.89 -17.06
N LYS A 103 -0.09 -13.97 -18.25
CA LYS A 103 0.05 -13.05 -19.39
C LYS A 103 -1.33 -12.57 -19.87
N GLY A 104 -1.36 -11.56 -20.75
CA GLY A 104 -2.59 -11.06 -21.38
C GLY A 104 -3.73 -10.72 -20.41
N GLY A 105 -4.96 -11.04 -20.81
CA GLY A 105 -6.17 -10.76 -20.02
C GLY A 105 -6.22 -11.49 -18.66
N ASP A 106 -5.62 -12.68 -18.54
CA ASP A 106 -5.54 -13.39 -17.25
C ASP A 106 -4.69 -12.64 -16.24
N ARG A 107 -3.59 -12.05 -16.70
CA ARG A 107 -2.75 -11.17 -15.88
C ARG A 107 -3.54 -9.96 -15.39
N GLU A 108 -4.28 -9.30 -16.28
CA GLU A 108 -5.07 -8.12 -15.94
C GLU A 108 -6.21 -8.43 -14.97
N SER A 109 -6.97 -9.51 -15.23
CA SER A 109 -8.06 -9.95 -14.34
C SER A 109 -7.53 -10.37 -12.96
N PHE A 110 -6.34 -10.98 -12.91
CA PHE A 110 -5.67 -11.32 -11.65
C PHE A 110 -5.19 -10.08 -10.91
N LEU A 111 -4.49 -9.14 -11.57
CA LEU A 111 -3.99 -7.91 -10.95
C LEU A 111 -5.13 -7.06 -10.37
N THR A 112 -6.23 -6.94 -11.10
CA THR A 112 -7.45 -6.23 -10.69
C THR A 112 -8.05 -6.86 -9.44
N ARG A 113 -8.38 -8.16 -9.47
CA ARG A 113 -8.91 -8.90 -8.30
C ARG A 113 -7.95 -8.86 -7.11
N CYS A 114 -6.66 -9.02 -7.36
CA CYS A 114 -5.61 -8.99 -6.34
C CYS A 114 -5.53 -7.63 -5.63
N PHE A 115 -5.56 -6.52 -6.38
CA PHE A 115 -5.47 -5.18 -5.81
C PHE A 115 -6.70 -4.83 -4.97
N PHE A 116 -7.91 -5.06 -5.51
CA PHE A 116 -9.15 -4.80 -4.79
C PHE A 116 -9.30 -5.71 -3.56
N GLY A 117 -8.97 -7.00 -3.67
CA GLY A 117 -8.94 -7.93 -2.54
C GLY A 117 -7.97 -7.50 -1.44
N ARG A 118 -6.74 -7.09 -1.77
CA ARG A 118 -5.77 -6.55 -0.79
C ARG A 118 -6.30 -5.27 -0.11
N ARG A 119 -6.97 -4.38 -0.85
CA ARG A 119 -7.54 -3.13 -0.33
C ARG A 119 -8.72 -3.38 0.62
N ALA A 120 -9.64 -4.26 0.28
CA ALA A 120 -10.75 -4.66 1.15
C ALA A 120 -10.24 -5.31 2.45
N GLN A 121 -9.33 -6.29 2.33
CA GLN A 121 -8.70 -6.97 3.46
C GLN A 121 -7.96 -6.02 4.42
N LYS A 122 -7.43 -4.89 3.92
CA LYS A 122 -6.83 -3.85 4.77
C LYS A 122 -7.88 -3.14 5.65
N GLY A 123 -9.09 -2.93 5.15
CA GLY A 123 -10.22 -2.38 5.90
C GLY A 123 -10.63 -3.30 7.05
N VAL A 124 -10.97 -4.55 6.72
CA VAL A 124 -11.33 -5.60 7.70
C VAL A 124 -10.24 -5.72 8.78
N ARG A 125 -8.96 -5.77 8.39
CA ARG A 125 -7.83 -5.80 9.35
C ARG A 125 -7.68 -4.54 10.20
N ARG A 126 -8.07 -3.35 9.72
CA ARG A 126 -8.10 -2.13 10.55
C ARG A 126 -9.25 -2.21 11.56
N GLU A 127 -10.41 -2.72 11.16
CA GLU A 127 -11.58 -2.81 12.04
C GLU A 127 -11.41 -3.88 13.12
N CYS A 128 -10.99 -5.10 12.77
CA CYS A 128 -10.63 -6.13 13.75
C CYS A 128 -9.57 -5.66 14.75
N LYS A 129 -8.64 -4.77 14.34
CA LYS A 129 -7.65 -4.17 15.26
C LYS A 129 -8.29 -3.21 16.26
N LYS A 130 -9.24 -2.37 15.82
CA LYS A 130 -9.98 -1.48 16.74
C LYS A 130 -10.78 -2.31 17.75
N GLN A 131 -11.51 -3.32 17.28
CA GLN A 131 -12.31 -4.19 18.14
C GLN A 131 -11.46 -4.94 19.17
N GLY A 132 -10.30 -5.46 18.79
CA GLY A 132 -9.38 -6.10 19.74
C GLY A 132 -8.72 -5.12 20.71
N ALA A 133 -8.40 -3.90 20.26
CA ALA A 133 -7.86 -2.85 21.13
C ALA A 133 -8.90 -2.33 22.13
N ALA A 134 -10.16 -2.20 21.72
CA ALA A 134 -11.28 -1.84 22.59
C ALA A 134 -11.57 -2.90 23.68
N LYS A 135 -11.17 -4.15 23.45
CA LYS A 135 -11.21 -5.25 24.44
C LYS A 135 -10.01 -5.25 25.41
N GLY A 136 -9.09 -4.29 25.30
CA GLY A 136 -7.90 -4.22 26.16
C GLY A 136 -6.89 -5.35 25.96
N LEU A 137 -6.94 -6.06 24.82
CA LEU A 137 -6.04 -7.19 24.54
C LEU A 137 -4.58 -6.73 24.46
N ASP A 138 -3.67 -7.53 25.02
CA ASP A 138 -2.23 -7.34 24.87
C ASP A 138 -1.79 -7.51 23.41
N LYS A 139 -0.55 -7.14 23.10
CA LYS A 139 -0.03 -7.12 21.73
C LYS A 139 -0.08 -8.50 21.04
N THR A 140 0.08 -9.60 21.77
CA THR A 140 0.02 -10.97 21.25
C THR A 140 -1.44 -11.41 21.08
N ALA A 141 -2.27 -11.32 22.12
CA ALA A 141 -3.69 -11.66 22.01
C ALA A 141 -4.41 -10.82 20.94
N LEU A 142 -4.05 -9.54 20.77
CA LEU A 142 -4.54 -8.69 19.68
C LEU A 142 -4.13 -9.19 18.29
N ARG A 143 -2.95 -9.81 18.15
CA ARG A 143 -2.52 -10.38 16.86
C ARG A 143 -3.36 -11.58 16.48
N ASP A 144 -3.67 -12.44 17.44
CA ASP A 144 -4.47 -13.65 17.22
C ASP A 144 -5.96 -13.34 17.10
N PHE A 145 -6.52 -12.44 17.91
CA PHE A 145 -7.86 -11.89 17.70
C PHE A 145 -8.03 -11.30 16.29
N VAL A 146 -7.03 -10.57 15.78
CA VAL A 146 -7.04 -10.01 14.41
C VAL A 146 -6.82 -11.08 13.33
N ARG A 147 -6.23 -12.24 13.64
CA ARG A 147 -6.22 -13.39 12.71
C ARG A 147 -7.61 -14.01 12.63
N GLU A 148 -8.24 -14.24 13.78
CA GLU A 148 -9.52 -14.91 13.89
C GLU A 148 -10.68 -14.05 13.36
N CYS A 149 -10.82 -12.80 13.81
CA CYS A 149 -11.83 -11.87 13.29
C CYS A 149 -11.75 -11.71 11.75
N VAL A 150 -10.56 -11.76 11.15
CA VAL A 150 -10.42 -11.71 9.68
C VAL A 150 -10.83 -13.04 9.01
N ARG A 151 -10.67 -14.17 9.70
CA ARG A 151 -11.14 -15.49 9.25
C ARG A 151 -12.67 -15.55 9.27
N GLU A 152 -13.29 -15.14 10.36
CA GLU A 152 -14.75 -15.01 10.51
C GLU A 152 -15.34 -14.09 9.44
N GLN A 153 -14.80 -12.88 9.28
CA GLN A 153 -15.27 -11.88 8.30
C GLN A 153 -15.07 -12.28 6.83
N ARG A 154 -14.36 -13.39 6.54
CA ARG A 154 -14.25 -13.97 5.19
C ARG A 154 -15.27 -15.08 4.95
N ASN A 155 -15.87 -15.60 6.01
CA ASN A 155 -16.82 -16.71 5.98
C ASN A 155 -18.27 -16.24 6.25
N ARG A 156 -18.49 -14.93 6.33
CA ARG A 156 -19.79 -14.24 6.34
C ARG A 156 -20.12 -13.76 4.93
#